data_AF-A0A971VDT2-F1
#
_entry.id   AF-A0A971VDT2-F1
#
_cell.length_a   1.000
_cell.length_b   1.000
_cell.length_c   1.000
_cell.angle_alpha   90.00
_cell.angle_beta   90.00
_cell.angle_gamma   90.00
#
_symmetry.space_group_name_H-M   'P 1'
#
loop_
_entity.id
_entity.type
_entity.pdbx_description
1 polymer ?
#
loop_
_entity_poly.entity_id
_entity_poly.type
_entity_poly.pdbx_seq_one_letter_code
_entity_poly.pdbx_strand_id
1 'polypeptide(L)'
;MKFTELLTTYWSQVLIVLAGLGYLLKRILDIRSKKTETNHSLFQQNKISSINRFFENYSKSELMWNQIAIYDILERKLSPKEIDKIIFPVLNELDKNLLELMIYFDEKEIRDFKIIVENIKSINRALSSIYFDYAPDKTIINKSNEFTFAKEKVLLSNGKILIELAKYIKQTFK
;
A
#
# COMPACT_ATOMS: atom_id res chain seq x y z
N MET A 1 47.84 -23.18 -46.68
CA MET A 1 48.11 -21.93 -45.93
C MET A 1 47.81 -22.21 -44.47
N LYS A 2 48.82 -22.15 -43.60
CA LYS A 2 48.62 -22.49 -42.18
C LYS A 2 47.85 -21.35 -41.50
N PHE A 3 46.95 -21.67 -40.57
CA PHE A 3 46.15 -20.68 -39.82
C PHE A 3 47.02 -19.58 -39.17
N THR A 4 48.23 -19.96 -38.77
CA THR A 4 49.26 -19.08 -38.23
C THR A 4 49.75 -18.01 -39.23
N GLU A 5 49.88 -18.33 -40.52
CA GLU A 5 50.32 -17.38 -41.57
C GLU A 5 49.25 -16.34 -41.89
N LEU A 6 47.98 -16.77 -41.86
CA LEU A 6 46.80 -15.92 -42.05
C LEU A 6 46.65 -14.92 -40.89
N LEU A 7 46.88 -15.38 -39.66
CA LEU A 7 46.91 -14.54 -38.47
C LEU A 7 48.06 -13.54 -38.47
N THR A 8 49.28 -13.92 -38.88
CA THR A 8 50.41 -12.97 -38.92
C THR A 8 50.29 -11.93 -40.03
N THR A 9 49.67 -12.27 -41.16
CA THR A 9 49.55 -11.35 -42.32
C THR A 9 48.37 -10.39 -42.17
N TYR A 10 47.28 -10.82 -41.55
CA TYR A 10 46.03 -10.05 -41.42
C TYR A 10 45.65 -9.74 -39.96
N TRP A 11 46.62 -9.77 -39.04
CA TRP A 11 46.40 -9.60 -37.60
C TRP A 11 45.60 -8.34 -37.26
N SER A 12 45.87 -7.22 -37.94
CA SER A 12 45.21 -5.94 -37.70
C SER A 12 43.73 -5.96 -38.11
N GLN A 13 43.40 -6.66 -39.21
CA GLN A 13 42.03 -6.82 -39.70
C GLN A 13 41.22 -7.74 -38.77
N VAL A 14 41.84 -8.84 -38.32
CA VAL A 14 41.26 -9.74 -37.31
C VAL A 14 41.00 -8.98 -36.00
N LEU A 15 41.93 -8.13 -35.57
CA LEU A 15 41.79 -7.32 -34.36
C LEU A 15 40.66 -6.28 -34.48
N ILE A 16 40.50 -5.63 -35.64
CA ILE A 16 39.38 -4.70 -35.89
C ILE A 16 38.04 -5.43 -35.84
N VAL A 17 37.94 -6.62 -36.44
CA VAL A 17 36.71 -7.43 -36.39
C VAL A 17 36.38 -7.84 -34.97
N LEU A 18 37.37 -8.31 -34.19
CA LEU A 18 37.19 -8.67 -32.79
C LEU A 18 36.82 -7.45 -31.94
N ALA A 19 37.42 -6.29 -32.17
CA ALA A 19 37.07 -5.05 -31.50
C ALA A 19 35.63 -4.60 -31.83
N GLY A 20 35.20 -4.74 -33.09
CA GLY A 20 33.83 -4.47 -33.52
C GLY A 20 32.82 -5.41 -32.87
N LEU A 21 33.11 -6.71 -32.84
CA LEU A 21 32.28 -7.71 -32.16
C LEU A 21 32.23 -7.46 -30.64
N GLY A 22 33.37 -7.15 -30.02
CA GLY A 22 33.46 -6.80 -28.60
C GLY A 22 32.64 -5.55 -28.26
N TYR A 23 32.67 -4.52 -29.10
CA TYR A 23 31.85 -3.32 -28.95
C TYR A 23 30.35 -3.63 -29.05
N LEU A 24 29.93 -4.45 -30.02
CA LEU A 24 28.53 -4.86 -30.16
C LEU A 24 28.05 -5.67 -28.95
N LEU A 25 28.84 -6.63 -28.48
CA LEU A 25 28.52 -7.41 -27.28
C LEU A 25 28.40 -6.51 -26.05
N LYS A 26 29.35 -5.61 -25.83
CA LYS A 26 29.30 -4.62 -24.75
C LYS A 26 28.02 -3.79 -24.82
N ARG A 27 27.66 -3.29 -26.00
CA ARG A 27 26.47 -2.46 -26.18
C ARG A 27 25.17 -3.20 -25.87
N ILE A 28 25.07 -4.49 -26.23
CA ILE A 28 23.91 -5.32 -25.89
C ILE A 28 23.82 -5.54 -24.37
N LEU A 29 24.95 -5.84 -23.72
CA LEU A 29 25.00 -6.01 -22.27
C LEU A 29 24.64 -4.73 -21.52
N ASP A 30 25.16 -3.58 -21.96
CA ASP A 30 24.86 -2.27 -21.37
C ASP A 30 23.35 -1.94 -21.48
N ILE A 31 22.72 -2.21 -22.62
CA ILE A 31 21.27 -2.01 -22.81
C ILE A 31 20.46 -2.93 -21.89
N ARG A 32 20.86 -4.21 -21.76
CA ARG A 32 20.18 -5.15 -20.86
C ARG A 32 20.32 -4.72 -19.40
N SER A 33 21.53 -4.34 -18.98
CA SER A 33 21.80 -3.87 -17.62
C SER A 33 20.96 -2.64 -17.30
N LYS A 34 20.95 -1.63 -18.19
CA LYS A 34 20.13 -0.43 -18.02
C LYS A 34 18.64 -0.74 -17.93
N LYS A 35 18.14 -1.68 -18.75
CA LYS A 35 16.73 -2.08 -18.68
C LYS A 35 16.37 -2.71 -17.33
N THR A 36 17.23 -3.58 -16.80
CA THR A 36 17.04 -4.19 -15.48
C THR A 36 17.05 -3.14 -14.37
N GLU A 37 17.98 -2.20 -14.44
CA GLU A 37 18.08 -1.08 -13.50
C GLU A 37 16.83 -0.17 -13.55
N THR A 38 16.38 0.22 -14.74
CA THR A 38 15.17 1.02 -14.92
C THR A 38 13.94 0.30 -14.37
N ASN A 39 13.79 -1.00 -14.65
CA ASN A 39 12.67 -1.78 -14.14
C ASN A 39 12.69 -1.88 -12.61
N HIS A 40 13.87 -2.10 -12.02
CA HIS A 40 14.02 -2.12 -10.57
C HIS A 40 13.67 -0.76 -9.96
N SER A 41 14.19 0.33 -10.53
CA SER A 41 13.87 1.70 -10.09
C SER A 41 12.38 2.02 -10.15
N LEU A 42 11.72 1.66 -11.27
CA LEU A 42 10.29 1.84 -11.46
C LEU A 42 9.46 1.01 -10.47
N PHE A 43 9.89 -0.22 -10.17
CA PHE A 43 9.26 -1.06 -9.16
C PHE A 43 9.34 -0.42 -7.76
N GLN A 44 10.50 0.08 -7.36
CA GLN A 44 10.68 0.75 -6.06
C GLN A 44 9.86 2.05 -5.98
N GLN A 45 9.83 2.84 -7.05
CA GLN A 45 9.02 4.05 -7.11
C GLN A 45 7.52 3.75 -6.95
N ASN A 46 7.02 2.72 -7.64
CA ASN A 46 5.63 2.30 -7.51
C ASN A 46 5.32 1.75 -6.12
N LYS A 47 6.23 0.97 -5.53
CA LYS A 47 6.11 0.47 -4.15
C LYS A 47 5.93 1.63 -3.15
N ILE A 48 6.79 2.64 -3.21
CA ILE A 48 6.69 3.83 -2.34
C ILE A 48 5.40 4.62 -2.61
N SER A 49 5.01 4.78 -3.88
CA SER A 49 3.76 5.45 -4.24
C SER A 49 2.53 4.75 -3.65
N SER A 50 2.49 3.42 -3.68
CA SER A 50 1.40 2.63 -3.08
C SER A 50 1.35 2.75 -1.56
N ILE A 51 2.51 2.79 -0.89
CA ILE A 51 2.60 3.06 0.55
C ILE A 51 2.00 4.43 0.89
N ASN A 52 2.39 5.46 0.15
CA ASN A 52 1.89 6.83 0.38
C ASN A 52 0.38 6.92 0.18
N ARG A 53 -0.16 6.31 -0.88
CA ARG A 53 -1.61 6.25 -1.11
C ARG A 53 -2.35 5.50 0.00
N PHE A 54 -1.76 4.44 0.54
CA PHE A 54 -2.33 3.76 1.71
C PHE A 54 -2.41 4.69 2.92
N PHE A 55 -1.34 5.40 3.26
CA PHE A 55 -1.36 6.37 4.38
C PHE A 55 -2.37 7.51 4.15
N GLU A 56 -2.47 8.00 2.91
CA GLU A 56 -3.44 9.03 2.55
C GLU A 56 -4.88 8.55 2.76
N ASN A 57 -5.22 7.35 2.25
CA ASN A 57 -6.56 6.80 2.37
C ASN A 57 -6.88 6.34 3.80
N TYR A 58 -5.89 5.89 4.56
CA TYR A 58 -6.03 5.70 6.00
C TYR A 58 -6.42 7.01 6.70
N SER A 59 -5.71 8.11 6.39
CA SER A 59 -5.98 9.41 6.99
C SER A 59 -7.38 9.92 6.65
N LYS A 60 -7.85 9.69 5.41
CA LYS A 60 -9.24 9.97 5.02
C LYS A 60 -10.25 9.15 5.82
N SER A 61 -9.96 7.87 6.06
CA SER A 61 -10.81 7.01 6.89
C SER A 61 -10.89 7.48 8.33
N GLU A 62 -9.75 7.84 8.93
CA GLU A 62 -9.71 8.40 10.28
C GLU A 62 -10.50 9.71 10.38
N LEU A 63 -10.32 10.64 9.42
CA LEU A 63 -11.07 11.88 9.36
C LEU A 63 -12.58 11.64 9.23
N MET A 64 -12.98 10.72 8.35
CA MET A 64 -14.39 10.32 8.19
C MET A 64 -14.97 9.84 9.53
N TRP A 65 -14.28 8.95 10.26
CA TRP A 65 -14.75 8.47 11.57
C TRP A 65 -14.78 9.54 12.66
N ASN A 66 -13.94 10.57 12.54
CA ASN A 66 -13.94 11.70 13.46
C ASN A 66 -15.02 12.73 13.16
N GLN A 67 -15.45 12.84 11.90
CA GLN A 67 -16.45 13.81 11.45
C GLN A 67 -17.86 13.24 11.34
N ILE A 68 -18.02 11.91 11.38
CA ILE A 68 -19.34 11.30 11.27
C ILE A 68 -20.24 11.73 12.43
N ALA A 69 -21.44 12.23 12.10
CA ALA A 69 -22.42 12.66 13.08
C ALA A 69 -23.12 11.45 13.72
N ILE A 70 -22.42 10.81 14.66
CA ILE A 70 -22.89 9.58 15.33
C ILE A 70 -24.29 9.76 15.95
N TYR A 71 -24.55 10.94 16.52
CA TYR A 71 -25.81 11.26 17.15
C TYR A 71 -26.97 11.23 16.15
N ASP A 72 -26.78 11.79 14.96
CA ASP A 72 -27.79 11.80 13.89
C ASP A 72 -28.05 10.39 13.34
N ILE A 73 -27.03 9.53 13.34
CA ILE A 73 -27.17 8.10 13.01
C ILE A 73 -28.03 7.38 14.05
N LEU A 74 -27.73 7.58 15.34
CA LEU A 74 -28.45 6.92 16.43
C LEU A 74 -29.90 7.41 16.58
N GLU A 75 -30.16 8.68 16.29
CA GLU A 75 -31.52 9.24 16.20
C GLU A 75 -32.27 8.86 14.92
N ARG A 76 -31.66 8.04 14.04
CA ARG A 76 -32.24 7.61 12.75
C ARG A 76 -32.59 8.76 11.81
N LYS A 77 -31.90 9.90 11.92
CA LYS A 77 -32.00 11.00 10.95
C LYS A 77 -31.39 10.63 9.60
N LEU A 78 -30.42 9.74 9.61
CA LEU A 78 -29.80 9.17 8.41
C LEU A 78 -30.34 7.76 8.15
N SER A 79 -30.72 7.51 6.90
CA SER A 79 -31.07 6.17 6.44
C SER A 79 -29.80 5.29 6.31
N PRO A 80 -29.93 3.96 6.40
CA PRO A 80 -28.81 3.05 6.19
C PRO A 80 -28.07 3.31 4.86
N LYS A 81 -28.80 3.64 3.79
CA LYS A 81 -28.23 3.95 2.48
C LYS A 81 -27.37 5.22 2.49
N GLU A 82 -27.70 6.21 3.31
CA GLU A 82 -26.91 7.43 3.44
C GLU A 82 -25.65 7.20 4.24
N ILE A 83 -25.74 6.40 5.30
CA ILE A 83 -24.59 5.96 6.10
C ILE A 83 -23.60 5.19 5.22
N ASP A 84 -24.12 4.23 4.44
CA ASP A 84 -23.35 3.41 3.50
C ASP A 84 -22.61 4.25 2.45
N LYS A 85 -23.27 5.29 1.92
CA LYS A 85 -22.66 6.23 0.96
C LYS A 85 -21.51 7.04 1.55
N ILE A 86 -21.50 7.27 2.86
CA ILE A 86 -20.41 7.97 3.54
C ILE A 86 -19.26 6.99 3.80
N ILE A 87 -19.57 5.80 4.32
CA ILE A 87 -18.57 4.87 4.86
C ILE A 87 -17.92 4.02 3.76
N PHE A 88 -18.71 3.37 2.90
CA PHE A 88 -18.16 2.36 1.99
C PHE A 88 -17.17 2.88 0.95
N PRO A 89 -17.34 4.08 0.35
CA PRO A 89 -16.36 4.56 -0.62
C PRO A 89 -14.94 4.65 -0.04
N VAL A 90 -14.82 5.13 1.21
CA VAL A 90 -13.53 5.28 1.88
C VAL A 90 -12.94 3.93 2.25
N LEU A 91 -13.76 2.99 2.75
CA LEU A 91 -13.30 1.64 3.08
C LEU A 91 -12.88 0.85 1.84
N ASN A 92 -13.59 0.99 0.73
CA ASN A 92 -13.28 0.31 -0.52
C ASN A 92 -11.97 0.81 -1.13
N GLU A 93 -11.68 2.11 -1.05
CA GLU A 93 -10.39 2.65 -1.46
C GLU A 93 -9.25 2.07 -0.60
N LEU A 94 -9.45 1.97 0.72
CA LEU A 94 -8.47 1.37 1.62
C LEU A 94 -8.20 -0.11 1.29
N ASP A 95 -9.25 -0.88 0.98
CA ASP A 95 -9.15 -2.27 0.51
C ASP A 95 -8.41 -2.40 -0.82
N LYS A 96 -8.71 -1.51 -1.76
CA LYS A 96 -8.02 -1.45 -3.05
C LYS A 96 -6.52 -1.17 -2.88
N ASN A 97 -6.14 -0.25 -1.99
CA ASN A 97 -4.73 -0.01 -1.71
C ASN A 97 -4.05 -1.18 -1.01
N LEU A 98 -4.75 -1.89 -0.13
CA LEU A 98 -4.22 -3.10 0.49
C LEU A 98 -3.90 -4.17 -0.57
N LEU A 99 -4.82 -4.39 -1.52
CA LEU A 99 -4.60 -5.31 -2.64
C LEU A 99 -3.42 -4.86 -3.52
N GLU A 100 -3.30 -3.55 -3.77
CA GLU A 100 -2.16 -3.01 -4.51
C GLU A 100 -0.84 -3.23 -3.77
N LEU A 101 -0.80 -3.04 -2.45
CA LEU A 101 0.38 -3.30 -1.62
C LEU A 101 0.79 -4.77 -1.63
N MET A 102 -0.17 -5.70 -1.70
CA MET A 102 0.11 -7.14 -1.81
C MET A 102 0.89 -7.53 -3.07
N ILE A 103 0.97 -6.67 -4.08
CA ILE A 103 1.80 -6.89 -5.27
C ILE A 103 3.29 -6.68 -4.96
N TYR A 104 3.61 -5.82 -3.99
CA TYR A 104 4.97 -5.34 -3.72
C TYR A 104 5.61 -5.89 -2.44
N PHE A 105 4.82 -6.52 -1.59
CA PHE A 105 5.19 -6.94 -0.24
C PHE A 105 4.85 -8.41 -0.01
N ASP A 106 5.73 -9.10 0.71
CA ASP A 106 5.49 -10.48 1.11
C ASP A 106 4.42 -10.57 2.21
N GLU A 107 3.87 -11.77 2.44
CA GLU A 107 2.81 -12.00 3.44
C GLU A 107 3.17 -11.53 4.85
N LYS A 108 4.45 -11.62 5.23
CA LYS A 108 4.93 -11.16 6.53
C LYS A 108 4.92 -9.64 6.62
N GLU A 109 5.32 -8.95 5.56
CA GLU A 109 5.41 -7.49 5.53
C GLU A 109 4.02 -6.85 5.41
N ILE A 110 3.09 -7.48 4.71
CA ILE A 110 1.73 -6.97 4.54
C ILE A 110 0.85 -7.15 5.78
N ARG A 111 1.27 -7.97 6.75
CA ARG A 111 0.48 -8.33 7.93
C ARG A 111 0.00 -7.09 8.69
N ASP A 112 0.88 -6.12 8.90
CA ASP A 112 0.56 -4.91 9.67
C ASP A 112 -0.44 -4.02 8.93
N PHE A 113 -0.31 -3.91 7.60
CA PHE A 113 -1.30 -3.24 6.75
C PHE A 113 -2.68 -3.92 6.84
N LYS A 114 -2.73 -5.26 6.77
CA LYS A 114 -3.98 -6.03 6.94
C LYS A 114 -4.62 -5.78 8.30
N ILE A 115 -3.82 -5.77 9.38
CA ILE A 115 -4.30 -5.48 10.72
C ILE A 115 -4.91 -4.08 10.79
N ILE A 116 -4.26 -3.07 10.21
CA ILE A 116 -4.79 -1.70 10.18
C ILE A 116 -6.15 -1.64 9.48
N VAL A 117 -6.28 -2.28 8.31
CA VAL A 117 -7.54 -2.31 7.55
C VAL A 117 -8.64 -3.03 8.33
N GLU A 118 -8.34 -4.19 8.92
CA GLU A 118 -9.32 -4.92 9.74
C GLU A 118 -9.74 -4.15 10.98
N ASN A 119 -8.80 -3.44 11.61
CA ASN A 119 -9.07 -2.54 12.71
C ASN A 119 -10.04 -1.44 12.27
N ILE A 120 -9.80 -0.76 11.14
CA ILE A 120 -10.73 0.25 10.62
C ILE A 120 -12.12 -0.35 10.34
N LYS A 121 -12.20 -1.54 9.73
CA LYS A 121 -13.48 -2.25 9.52
C LYS A 121 -14.18 -2.61 10.82
N SER A 122 -13.43 -2.88 11.90
CA SER A 122 -14.01 -3.17 13.21
C SER A 122 -14.77 -1.98 13.80
N ILE A 123 -14.39 -0.73 13.47
CA ILE A 123 -15.14 0.47 13.84
C ILE A 123 -16.52 0.44 13.17
N ASN A 124 -16.58 0.09 11.89
CA ASN A 124 -17.85 -0.05 11.18
C ASN A 124 -18.73 -1.18 11.77
N ARG A 125 -18.12 -2.31 12.16
CA ARG A 125 -18.84 -3.40 12.86
C ARG A 125 -19.39 -2.92 14.21
N ALA A 126 -18.62 -2.14 14.97
CA ALA A 126 -19.08 -1.55 16.23
C ALA A 126 -20.26 -0.59 16.00
N LEU A 127 -20.17 0.32 15.02
CA LEU A 127 -21.28 1.19 14.64
C LEU A 127 -22.54 0.40 14.28
N SER A 128 -22.37 -0.61 13.41
CA SER A 128 -23.45 -1.47 12.95
C SER A 128 -24.10 -2.20 14.12
N SER A 129 -23.31 -2.72 15.07
CA SER A 129 -23.84 -3.35 16.27
C SER A 129 -24.70 -2.38 17.09
N ILE A 130 -24.27 -1.14 17.27
CA ILE A 130 -24.99 -0.17 18.10
C ILE A 130 -26.27 0.33 17.40
N TYR A 131 -26.23 0.47 16.07
CA TYR A 131 -27.34 0.96 15.27
C TYR A 131 -28.43 -0.11 15.05
N PHE A 132 -28.03 -1.35 14.76
CA PHE A 132 -28.96 -2.45 14.48
C PHE A 132 -29.41 -3.20 15.73
N ASP A 133 -28.68 -3.10 16.86
CA ASP A 133 -29.07 -3.77 18.10
C ASP A 133 -30.21 -3.01 18.81
N TYR A 134 -31.32 -3.72 18.98
CA TYR A 134 -32.48 -3.22 19.72
C TYR A 134 -32.27 -3.44 21.21
N ALA A 135 -31.55 -2.49 21.84
CA ALA A 135 -31.41 -2.40 23.29
C ALA A 135 -32.29 -1.25 23.82
N PRO A 136 -33.54 -1.53 24.27
CA PRO A 136 -34.44 -0.50 24.79
C PRO A 136 -33.94 0.14 26.08
N ASP A 137 -33.07 -0.55 26.82
CA ASP A 137 -32.55 -0.13 28.13
C ASP A 137 -31.37 0.85 28.01
N LYS A 138 -30.79 1.00 26.81
CA LYS A 138 -29.63 1.85 26.55
C LYS A 138 -30.05 3.20 25.98
N THR A 139 -29.69 4.28 26.68
CA THR A 139 -29.89 5.63 26.16
C THR A 139 -29.00 5.90 24.93
N ILE A 140 -29.38 6.87 24.10
CA ILE A 140 -28.58 7.33 22.96
C ILE A 140 -27.18 7.79 23.42
N ILE A 141 -27.11 8.43 24.59
CA ILE A 141 -25.84 8.88 25.18
C ILE A 141 -24.93 7.69 25.48
N ASN A 142 -25.47 6.63 26.10
CA ASN A 142 -24.70 5.41 26.39
C ASN A 142 -24.16 4.79 25.09
N LYS A 143 -25.01 4.65 24.07
CA LYS A 143 -24.65 4.11 22.75
C LYS A 143 -23.57 4.95 22.06
N SER A 144 -23.69 6.28 22.10
CA SER A 144 -22.69 7.20 21.53
C SER A 144 -21.34 7.08 22.23
N ASN A 145 -21.34 7.00 23.56
CA ASN A 145 -20.13 6.82 24.35
C ASN A 145 -19.46 5.47 24.07
N GLU A 146 -20.23 4.37 24.02
CA GLU A 146 -19.73 3.04 23.66
C GLU A 146 -19.04 3.03 22.29
N PHE A 147 -19.66 3.66 21.28
CA PHE A 147 -19.04 3.82 19.96
C PHE A 147 -17.74 4.62 20.01
N THR A 148 -17.75 5.75 20.73
CA THR A 148 -16.60 6.65 20.84
C THR A 148 -15.40 5.94 21.46
N PHE A 149 -15.61 5.22 22.57
CA PHE A 149 -14.55 4.43 23.21
C PHE A 149 -14.02 3.32 22.30
N ALA A 150 -14.90 2.61 21.59
CA ALA A 150 -14.49 1.57 20.65
C ALA A 150 -13.63 2.15 19.51
N LYS A 151 -14.08 3.26 18.90
CA LYS A 151 -13.35 3.99 17.85
C LYS A 151 -11.97 4.43 18.34
N GLU A 152 -11.90 5.13 19.46
CA GLU A 152 -10.64 5.66 20.00
C GLU A 152 -9.62 4.56 20.30
N LYS A 153 -10.07 3.47 20.93
CA LYS A 153 -9.20 2.32 21.21
C LYS A 153 -8.58 1.75 19.94
N VAL A 154 -9.37 1.63 18.88
CA VAL A 154 -8.92 1.11 17.58
C VAL A 154 -7.94 2.08 16.91
N LEU A 155 -8.27 3.37 16.85
CA LEU A 155 -7.41 4.38 16.23
C LEU A 155 -6.07 4.51 16.96
N LEU A 156 -6.06 4.46 18.29
CA LEU A 156 -4.83 4.45 19.08
C LEU A 156 -3.97 3.21 18.81
N SER A 157 -4.59 2.04 18.65
CA SER A 157 -3.88 0.82 18.26
C SER A 157 -3.25 0.95 16.88
N ASN A 158 -4.01 1.48 15.91
CA ASN A 158 -3.50 1.71 14.56
C ASN A 158 -2.36 2.72 14.53
N GLY A 159 -2.45 3.81 15.31
CA GLY A 159 -1.38 4.81 15.42
C GLY A 159 -0.05 4.18 15.82
N LYS A 160 -0.05 3.23 16.76
CA LYS A 160 1.16 2.50 17.16
C LYS A 160 1.73 1.67 16.00
N ILE A 161 0.88 0.93 15.28
CA ILE A 161 1.30 0.09 14.15
C ILE A 161 1.85 0.95 13.02
N LEU A 162 1.20 2.08 12.70
CA LEU A 162 1.64 3.01 11.68
C LEU A 162 3.02 3.62 11.98
N ILE A 163 3.30 3.94 13.25
CA ILE A 163 4.62 4.41 13.68
C ILE A 163 5.70 3.34 13.42
N GLU A 164 5.42 2.08 13.77
CA GLU A 164 6.37 0.99 13.54
C GLU A 164 6.55 0.71 12.04
N LEU A 165 5.47 0.73 11.25
CA LEU A 165 5.54 0.63 9.79
C LEU A 165 6.38 1.77 9.18
N ALA A 166 6.17 3.01 9.62
CA ALA A 166 6.93 4.15 9.14
C ALA A 166 8.43 4.03 9.45
N LYS A 167 8.78 3.50 10.65
CA LYS A 167 10.18 3.19 11.01
C LYS A 167 10.76 2.10 10.11
N TYR A 168 10.03 1.01 9.90
CA TYR A 168 10.44 -0.09 9.02
C TYR A 168 10.72 0.40 7.60
N ILE A 169 9.75 1.12 7.00
CA ILE A 169 9.88 1.70 5.66
C ILE A 169 11.11 2.62 5.59
N LYS A 170 11.29 3.50 6.59
CA LYS A 170 12.46 4.40 6.62
C LYS A 170 13.80 3.67 6.70
N GLN A 171 13.86 2.49 7.32
CA GLN A 171 15.08 1.68 7.38
C GLN A 171 15.32 0.90 6.08
N THR A 172 14.27 0.41 5.44
CA THR A 172 14.34 -0.40 4.22
C THR A 172 14.63 0.42 2.96
N PHE A 173 14.18 1.69 2.91
CA PHE A 173 14.31 2.57 1.74
C PHE A 173 15.27 3.74 1.93
N LYS A 174 16.17 3.65 2.92
CA LYS A 174 17.32 4.56 3.09
C LYS A 174 18.52 4.05 2.30
#